data_AF-A0A968AXB6-F1
#
_entry.id   AF-A0A968AXB6-F1
#
_cell.length_a   1.000
_cell.length_b   1.000
_cell.length_c   1.000
_cell.angle_alpha   90.00
_cell.angle_beta   90.00
_cell.angle_gamma   90.00
#
_symmetry.space_group_name_H-M   'P 1'
#
loop_
_entity.id
_entity.type
_entity.pdbx_description
1 polymer ?
#
loop_
_entity_poly.entity_id
_entity_poly.type
_entity_poly.pdbx_seq_one_letter_code
_entity_poly.pdbx_strand_id
1 'polypeptide(L)'
;MGLTHIKDLKPGMVLDEEVRDINGRLLLKKDKEIQSSHIRIFKIWGITEVNIQGNNGDKSPSTGPASPERIEKIREYTKDLFR
;
A
#
# COMPACT_ATOMS: atom_id res chain seq x y z
N MET A 1 -2.05 -12.80 -0.31
CA MET A 1 -1.63 -11.41 -0.51
C MET A 1 -2.51 -10.54 0.38
N GLY A 2 -1.94 -9.74 1.27
CA GLY A 2 -2.70 -8.94 2.23
C GLY A 2 -2.20 -7.50 2.25
N LEU A 3 -3.12 -6.55 2.06
CA LEU A 3 -2.83 -5.13 2.18
C LEU A 3 -2.70 -4.78 3.67
N THR A 4 -1.52 -4.28 4.06
CA THR A 4 -1.22 -3.96 5.45
C THR A 4 -0.81 -2.49 5.57
N HIS A 5 -1.41 -1.81 6.55
CA HIS A 5 -1.05 -0.43 6.87
C HIS A 5 0.37 -0.37 7.44
N ILE A 6 1.08 0.71 7.12
CA ILE A 6 2.43 0.94 7.66
C ILE A 6 2.51 0.97 9.18
N LYS A 7 1.39 1.28 9.85
CA LYS A 7 1.30 1.31 11.31
C LYS A 7 1.31 -0.10 11.92
N ASP A 8 0.85 -1.10 11.16
CA ASP A 8 0.81 -2.51 11.54
C ASP A 8 1.99 -3.32 10.98
N LEU A 9 2.85 -2.69 10.16
CA LEU A 9 4.05 -3.34 9.66
C LEU A 9 5.04 -3.62 10.79
N LYS A 10 5.45 -4.88 10.89
CA LYS A 10 6.49 -5.34 11.80
C LYS A 10 7.74 -5.71 10.99
N PRO A 11 8.95 -5.41 11.52
CA PRO A 11 10.18 -5.91 10.89
C PRO A 11 10.17 -7.44 10.86
N GLY A 12 10.64 -8.03 9.76
CA GLY A 12 10.56 -9.48 9.50
C GLY A 12 9.41 -9.91 8.58
N MET A 13 8.48 -9.00 8.24
CA MET A 13 7.45 -9.26 7.23
C MET A 13 8.05 -9.22 5.82
N VAL A 14 7.59 -10.06 4.90
CA VAL A 14 8.06 -10.08 3.51
C VAL A 14 7.09 -9.30 2.62
N LEU A 15 7.59 -8.46 1.72
CA LEU A 15 6.76 -7.81 0.71
C LEU A 15 6.28 -8.81 -0.35
N ASP A 16 4.99 -8.77 -0.63
CA ASP A 16 4.36 -9.55 -1.70
C ASP A 16 4.53 -8.86 -3.06
N GLU A 17 4.47 -7.53 -3.07
CA GLU A 17 4.65 -6.70 -4.26
C GLU A 17 5.74 -5.65 -4.04
N GLU A 18 6.31 -5.17 -5.14
CA GLU A 18 7.23 -4.06 -5.11
C GLU A 18 6.53 -2.75 -4.73
N VAL A 19 7.12 -2.01 -3.79
CA VAL A 19 6.59 -0.71 -3.35
C VAL A 19 7.23 0.37 -4.21
N ARG A 20 6.38 1.22 -4.81
CA ARG A 20 6.80 2.36 -5.62
C ARG A 20 6.32 3.66 -4.98
N ASP A 21 7.13 4.70 -5.11
CA ASP A 21 6.78 6.07 -4.74
C ASP A 21 5.74 6.66 -5.71
N ILE A 22 5.14 7.80 -5.35
CA ILE A 22 4.25 8.59 -6.21
C ILE A 22 4.87 8.93 -7.58
N ASN A 23 6.19 9.02 -7.67
CA ASN A 23 6.92 9.27 -8.93
C ASN A 23 7.22 7.98 -9.72
N GLY A 24 6.72 6.82 -9.27
CA GLY A 24 7.01 5.51 -9.86
C GLY A 24 8.40 4.97 -9.53
N ARG A 25 9.15 5.61 -8.63
CA ARG A 25 10.47 5.12 -8.19
C ARG A 25 10.30 3.92 -7.28
N LEU A 26 11.03 2.84 -7.58
CA LEU A 26 11.05 1.64 -6.77
C LEU A 26 11.69 1.91 -5.39
N LEU A 27 10.91 1.81 -4.33
CA LEU A 27 11.34 1.97 -2.94
C LEU A 27 11.88 0.66 -2.37
N LEU A 28 11.15 -0.44 -2.61
CA LEU A 28 11.54 -1.76 -2.15
C LEU A 28 11.06 -2.83 -3.14
N LYS A 29 11.94 -3.77 -3.47
CA LYS A 29 11.59 -4.90 -4.34
C LYS A 29 10.62 -5.86 -3.64
N LYS A 30 9.81 -6.56 -4.44
CA LYS A 30 9.06 -7.74 -3.98
C LYS A 30 9.99 -8.79 -3.37
N ASP A 31 9.44 -9.64 -2.49
CA ASP A 31 10.14 -10.73 -1.82
C ASP A 31 11.29 -10.28 -0.88
N LYS A 32 11.31 -8.98 -0.53
CA LYS A 32 12.25 -8.43 0.45
C LYS A 32 11.63 -8.42 1.84
N GLU A 33 12.46 -8.75 2.83
CA GLU A 33 12.14 -8.56 4.23
C GLU A 33 12.10 -7.05 4.57
N ILE A 34 11.00 -6.64 5.19
CA ILE A 34 10.79 -5.31 5.74
C ILE A 34 11.62 -5.20 7.01
N GLN A 35 12.45 -4.17 7.06
CA GLN A 35 13.24 -3.82 8.23
C GLN A 35 12.74 -2.49 8.80
N SER A 36 13.15 -2.17 10.02
CA SER A 36 12.85 -0.88 10.65
C SER A 36 13.27 0.31 9.78
N SER A 37 14.40 0.19 9.08
CA SER A 37 14.86 1.18 8.09
C SER A 37 13.86 1.38 6.94
N HIS A 38 13.28 0.30 6.41
CA HIS A 38 12.29 0.35 5.33
C HIS A 38 10.98 1.03 5.80
N ILE A 39 10.52 0.72 7.01
CA ILE A 39 9.33 1.36 7.61
C ILE A 39 9.53 2.87 7.72
N ARG A 40 10.74 3.31 8.10
CA ARG A 40 11.03 4.74 8.17
C ARG A 40 11.05 5.41 6.80
N ILE A 41 11.63 4.75 5.80
CA ILE A 41 11.61 5.21 4.41
C ILE A 41 10.16 5.39 3.96
N PHE A 42 9.33 4.37 4.08
CA PHE A 42 7.92 4.44 3.68
C PHE A 42 7.16 5.59 4.37
N LYS A 43 7.43 5.88 5.65
CA LYS A 43 6.86 7.06 6.34
C LYS A 43 7.32 8.39 5.74
N ILE A 44 8.61 8.51 5.38
CA ILE A 44 9.17 9.73 4.76
C ILE A 44 8.51 9.97 3.39
N TRP A 45 8.29 8.90 2.63
CA TRP A 45 7.66 8.97 1.31
C TRP A 45 6.12 9.02 1.36
N GLY A 46 5.51 8.98 2.56
CA GLY A 46 4.06 9.07 2.70
C GLY A 46 3.30 7.82 2.25
N ILE A 47 3.96 6.65 2.20
CA ILE A 47 3.31 5.38 1.87
C ILE A 47 2.40 4.95 3.04
N THR A 48 1.11 4.82 2.77
CA THR A 48 0.10 4.45 3.78
C THR A 48 -0.03 2.94 3.95
N GLU A 49 0.08 2.19 2.86
CA GLU A 49 -0.26 0.77 2.76
C GLU A 49 0.73 0.04 1.83
N VAL A 50 1.03 -1.22 2.15
CA VAL A 50 1.89 -2.08 1.33
C VAL A 50 1.35 -3.51 1.31
N ASN A 51 1.61 -4.24 0.22
CA ASN A 51 1.24 -5.66 0.11
C ASN A 51 2.32 -6.54 0.74
N ILE A 52 1.94 -7.38 1.72
CA ILE A 52 2.85 -8.33 2.38
C ILE A 52 2.43 -9.79 2.17
N GLN A 53 3.45 -10.63 2.07
CA GLN A 53 3.32 -12.06 1.83
C GLN A 53 3.09 -12.74 3.19
N GLY A 54 2.00 -13.51 3.29
CA GLY A 54 1.71 -14.28 4.50
C GLY A 54 0.90 -13.55 5.58
N ASN A 55 0.39 -12.33 5.37
CA ASN A 55 -0.58 -11.75 6.31
C ASN A 55 -1.97 -12.38 6.13
N ASN A 56 -2.11 -13.58 6.66
CA ASN A 56 -3.38 -14.25 6.86
C ASN A 56 -3.66 -14.30 8.37
N GLY A 57 -3.90 -13.15 9.01
CA GLY A 57 -4.68 -13.16 10.26
C GLY A 57 -4.26 -12.33 11.47
N ASP A 58 -3.33 -11.37 11.42
CA ASP A 58 -3.21 -10.41 12.54
C ASP A 58 -4.18 -9.24 12.31
N LYS A 59 -5.48 -9.54 12.44
CA LYS A 59 -6.55 -8.54 12.52
C LYS A 59 -6.42 -7.83 13.86
N SER A 60 -5.66 -6.74 13.91
CA SER A 60 -5.84 -5.74 14.97
C SER A 60 -6.97 -4.80 14.54
N PRO A 61 -8.14 -4.80 15.20
CA PRO A 61 -9.24 -3.92 14.84
C PRO A 61 -8.93 -2.55 15.43
N SER A 62 -8.52 -1.59 14.60
CA SER A 62 -8.40 -0.20 15.04
C SER A 62 -8.79 0.76 13.93
N THR A 63 -10.11 0.88 13.82
CA THR A 63 -10.89 2.10 13.59
C THR A 63 -10.46 3.04 12.47
N GLY A 64 -11.23 2.94 11.39
CA GLY A 64 -11.53 4.02 10.46
C GLY A 64 -12.28 3.43 9.27
N PRO A 65 -13.59 3.65 9.11
CA PRO A 65 -14.28 3.25 7.90
C PRO A 65 -13.74 4.10 6.76
N ALA A 66 -12.74 3.60 6.04
CA ALA A 66 -12.55 4.02 4.66
C ALA A 66 -13.72 3.41 3.89
N SER A 67 -14.84 4.14 3.93
CA SER A 67 -16.06 3.82 3.20
C SER A 67 -15.72 3.46 1.75
N PRO A 68 -16.30 2.39 1.19
CA PRO A 68 -15.98 1.86 -0.15
C PRO A 68 -16.41 2.78 -1.33
N GLU A 69 -16.50 4.08 -1.14
CA GLU A 69 -17.26 4.99 -2.00
C GLU A 69 -16.40 5.76 -3.02
N ARG A 70 -15.13 5.40 -3.21
CA ARG A 70 -14.22 6.20 -4.06
C ARG A 70 -13.42 5.42 -5.11
N ILE A 71 -13.90 4.24 -5.51
CA ILE A 71 -13.46 3.56 -6.74
C ILE A 71 -14.63 3.48 -7.73
N GLU A 72 -15.38 4.57 -7.92
CA GLU A 72 -16.33 4.66 -9.03
C GLU A 72 -16.50 6.09 -9.56
N LYS A 73 -15.40 6.85 -9.67
CA LYS A 73 -15.42 8.20 -10.29
C LYS A 73 -14.24 8.49 -11.22
N ILE A 74 -13.72 7.48 -11.91
CA ILE A 74 -12.65 7.69 -12.92
C ILE A 74 -13.14 7.37 -14.35
N ARG A 75 -14.36 6.84 -14.55
CA ARG A 75 -14.78 6.31 -15.86
C ARG A 75 -15.71 7.16 -16.73
N GLU A 76 -16.02 8.41 -16.39
CA GLU A 76 -16.98 9.22 -17.18
C GLU A 76 -16.47 10.56 -17.73
N TYR A 77 -15.16 10.75 -17.92
CA TYR A 77 -14.64 11.92 -18.66
C TYR A 77 -14.09 11.61 -20.06
N THR A 78 -14.11 10.35 -20.51
CA THR A 78 -13.43 9.95 -21.76
C THR A 78 -14.31 9.98 -23.01
N LYS A 79 -15.48 10.62 -22.99
CA LYS A 79 -16.38 10.61 -24.16
C LYS A 79 -16.82 11.95 -24.74
N ASP A 80 -16.51 13.08 -24.08
CA ASP A 80 -16.97 14.39 -24.57
C ASP A 80 -15.85 15.21 -25.26
N LEU A 81 -14.59 14.79 -25.16
CA LEU A 81 -13.45 15.55 -25.73
C LEU A 81 -13.03 15.12 -27.15
N PHE A 82 -13.77 14.19 -27.76
CA PHE A 82 -13.51 13.70 -29.12
C PHE A 82 -14.71 13.93 -30.06
N ARG A 83 -15.24 15.15 -30.08
CA ARG A 83 -15.99 15.64 -31.24
C ARG A 83 -15.70 17.10 -31.52
#